data_AF-A0A668AJ20-F1
#
_entry.id   AF-A0A668AJ20-F1
#
_cell.length_a   1.000
_cell.length_b   1.000
_cell.length_c   1.000
_cell.angle_alpha   90.00
_cell.angle_beta   90.00
_cell.angle_gamma   90.00
#
_symmetry.space_group_name_H-M   'P 1'
#
loop_
_entity.id
_entity.type
_entity.pdbx_description
1 polymer ?
#
loop_
_entity_poly.entity_id
_entity_poly.type
_entity_poly.pdbx_seq_one_letter_code
_entity_poly.pdbx_strand_id
1 'polypeptide(L)'
;MGRVIRGQRKGAGSVFKAHVKHRKGAAKLRHIDFAERHGYIKGIVKDIIHDPGRGAPLAKVAFRDPYRFKKRTELFIAAEGIHTGQFIYCGKKAQLNIGNVLPVGTMPEGTIICCLEEKPGDRGKLAHQEVQSQAALWLQESHLLCQQSCRW
;
A
#
# COMPACT_ATOMS: atom_id res chain seq x y z
N MET A 1 -2.80 41.65 -24.13
CA MET A 1 -2.15 40.68 -23.22
C MET A 1 -3.16 39.62 -22.81
N GLY A 2 -2.86 38.33 -23.00
CA GLY A 2 -3.81 37.23 -22.77
C GLY A 2 -3.93 36.83 -21.30
N ARG A 3 -5.13 36.37 -20.89
CA ARG A 3 -5.41 35.90 -19.52
C ARG A 3 -4.89 34.47 -19.32
N VAL A 4 -4.29 34.21 -18.16
CA VAL A 4 -3.79 32.88 -17.77
C VAL A 4 -4.93 31.85 -17.74
N ILE A 5 -4.74 30.70 -18.41
CA ILE A 5 -5.75 29.64 -18.50
C ILE A 5 -5.96 28.93 -17.15
N ARG A 6 -7.15 28.34 -16.96
CA ARG A 6 -7.49 27.63 -15.71
C ARG A 6 -6.50 26.52 -15.36
N GLY A 7 -5.96 25.81 -16.34
CA GLY A 7 -4.98 24.74 -16.13
C GLY A 7 -3.71 25.24 -15.45
N GLN A 8 -3.13 26.32 -15.96
CA GLN A 8 -1.94 26.96 -15.37
C GLN A 8 -2.21 27.49 -13.95
N ARG A 9 -3.43 28.01 -13.68
CA ARG A 9 -3.82 28.47 -12.35
C ARG A 9 -3.91 27.36 -11.29
N LYS A 10 -4.08 26.09 -11.69
CA LYS A 10 -4.12 24.95 -10.75
C LYS A 10 -2.78 24.70 -10.07
N GLY A 11 -1.66 24.97 -10.75
CA GLY A 11 -0.31 24.77 -10.22
C GLY A 11 0.10 25.78 -9.13
N ALA A 12 -0.58 26.92 -9.05
CA ALA A 12 -0.24 28.00 -8.11
C ALA A 12 -0.56 27.69 -6.64
N GLY A 13 -1.20 26.55 -6.33
CA GLY A 13 -1.42 26.10 -4.95
C GLY A 13 -2.35 27.00 -4.13
N SER A 14 -3.29 27.70 -4.76
CA SER A 14 -4.31 28.51 -4.09
C SER A 14 -5.54 27.64 -3.73
N VAL A 15 -6.70 27.90 -4.35
CA VAL A 15 -7.97 27.22 -4.06
C VAL A 15 -7.95 25.75 -4.51
N PHE A 16 -7.06 25.38 -5.42
CA PHE A 16 -6.95 24.02 -5.97
C PHE A 16 -6.14 23.04 -5.11
N LYS A 17 -5.79 23.42 -3.88
CA LYS A 17 -5.15 22.51 -2.92
C LYS A 17 -6.10 21.38 -2.55
N ALA A 18 -5.54 20.19 -2.33
CA ALA A 18 -6.33 19.05 -1.88
C ALA A 18 -6.96 19.31 -0.51
N HIS A 19 -8.26 19.03 -0.39
CA HIS A 19 -8.98 19.12 0.88
C HIS A 19 -8.63 17.91 1.77
N VAL A 20 -7.66 18.11 2.67
CA VAL A 20 -7.11 17.02 3.51
C VAL A 20 -7.60 17.02 4.96
N LYS A 21 -8.51 17.93 5.34
CA LYS A 21 -8.91 18.15 6.75
C LYS A 21 -9.43 16.90 7.46
N HIS A 22 -10.20 16.06 6.77
CA HIS A 22 -10.81 14.86 7.34
C HIS A 22 -10.07 13.55 7.01
N ARG A 23 -8.96 13.64 6.25
CA ARG A 23 -8.16 12.46 5.91
C ARG A 23 -7.50 11.90 7.16
N LYS A 24 -7.55 10.57 7.29
CA LYS A 24 -7.09 9.80 8.44
C LYS A 24 -5.58 9.60 8.45
N GLY A 25 -4.94 9.69 7.28
CA GLY A 25 -3.49 9.65 7.16
C GLY A 25 -3.05 9.15 5.78
N ALA A 26 -1.74 9.10 5.58
CA ALA A 26 -1.18 8.49 4.38
C ALA A 26 -1.21 6.97 4.51
N ALA A 27 -1.89 6.31 3.56
CA ALA A 27 -1.84 4.87 3.41
C ALA A 27 -0.47 4.47 2.85
N LYS A 28 0.32 3.78 3.66
CA LYS A 28 1.69 3.37 3.34
C LYS A 28 1.99 2.04 3.99
N LEU A 29 2.74 1.21 3.28
CA LEU A 29 3.31 0.00 3.85
C LEU A 29 4.33 0.34 4.95
N ARG A 30 4.72 -0.71 5.66
CA ARG A 30 5.74 -0.66 6.68
C ARG A 30 7.07 -0.19 6.11
N HIS A 31 7.90 0.41 6.97
CA HIS A 31 9.28 0.66 6.60
C HIS A 31 10.09 -0.63 6.64
N ILE A 32 10.83 -0.90 5.56
CA ILE A 32 11.75 -2.05 5.49
C ILE A 32 12.78 -1.96 6.63
N ASP A 33 12.80 -2.98 7.48
CA ASP A 33 13.78 -3.14 8.55
C ASP A 33 14.47 -4.51 8.49
N PHE A 34 15.33 -4.80 9.46
CA PHE A 34 16.05 -6.07 9.51
C PHE A 34 15.08 -7.27 9.66
N ALA A 35 14.02 -7.10 10.45
CA ALA A 35 13.02 -8.13 10.70
C ALA A 35 12.26 -8.52 9.43
N GLU A 36 11.88 -7.54 8.60
CA GLU A 36 11.16 -7.75 7.34
C GLU A 36 12.06 -8.34 6.24
N ARG A 37 13.35 -7.95 6.20
CA ARG A 37 14.32 -8.49 5.23
C ARG A 37 14.66 -9.95 5.45
N HIS A 38 14.90 -10.37 6.69
CA HIS A 38 15.41 -11.71 7.01
C HIS A 38 14.36 -12.67 7.56
N GLY A 39 13.25 -12.15 8.06
CA GLY A 39 12.21 -12.92 8.73
C GLY A 39 10.81 -12.47 8.34
N TYR A 40 9.96 -12.37 9.35
CA TYR A 40 8.63 -11.79 9.25
C TYR A 40 8.28 -11.09 10.55
N ILE A 41 7.38 -10.11 10.48
CA ILE A 41 6.77 -9.48 11.64
C ILE A 41 5.26 -9.66 11.58
N LYS A 42 4.66 -9.96 12.73
CA LYS A 42 3.20 -10.08 12.85
C LYS A 42 2.57 -8.77 13.31
N GLY A 43 1.50 -8.37 12.66
CA GLY A 43 0.63 -7.26 13.03
C GLY A 43 -0.81 -7.75 13.22
N ILE A 44 -1.56 -7.05 14.04
CA ILE A 44 -3.01 -7.28 14.21
C ILE A 44 -3.76 -6.15 13.52
N VAL A 45 -4.73 -6.48 12.68
CA VAL A 45 -5.70 -5.51 12.17
C VAL A 45 -6.59 -5.09 13.32
N LYS A 46 -6.44 -3.85 13.79
CA LYS A 46 -7.27 -3.30 14.86
C LYS A 46 -8.65 -2.92 14.35
N ASP A 47 -8.67 -2.10 13.32
CA ASP A 47 -9.90 -1.54 12.74
C ASP A 47 -9.74 -1.38 11.23
N ILE A 48 -10.87 -1.44 10.53
CA ILE A 48 -10.99 -1.04 9.13
C ILE A 48 -11.78 0.26 9.11
N ILE A 49 -11.20 1.31 8.54
CA ILE A 49 -11.73 2.67 8.57
C ILE A 49 -11.92 3.22 7.16
N HIS A 50 -12.95 4.02 6.96
CA HIS A 50 -13.14 4.78 5.74
C HIS A 50 -12.33 6.09 5.77
N ASP A 51 -11.58 6.38 4.71
CA ASP A 51 -10.82 7.63 4.53
C ASP A 51 -11.50 8.54 3.49
N PRO A 52 -12.02 9.71 3.89
CA PRO A 52 -12.73 10.57 2.96
C PRO A 52 -11.79 11.12 1.88
N GLY A 53 -12.20 10.94 0.62
CA GLY A 53 -11.39 11.31 -0.54
C GLY A 53 -10.44 10.21 -1.02
N ARG A 54 -10.60 8.98 -0.50
CA ARG A 54 -10.13 7.73 -1.08
C ARG A 54 -11.35 6.81 -1.24
N GLY A 55 -11.38 6.01 -2.32
CA GLY A 55 -12.37 4.94 -2.47
C GLY A 55 -12.07 3.81 -1.49
N ALA A 56 -10.87 3.22 -1.62
CA ALA A 56 -10.45 2.07 -0.83
C ALA A 56 -10.44 2.32 0.69
N PRO A 57 -10.96 1.38 1.50
CA PRO A 57 -10.87 1.43 2.96
C PRO A 57 -9.42 1.25 3.44
N LEU A 58 -9.11 1.83 4.60
CA LEU A 58 -7.81 1.67 5.25
C LEU A 58 -7.89 0.68 6.41
N ALA A 59 -6.90 -0.21 6.50
CA ALA A 59 -6.70 -1.08 7.64
C ALA A 59 -5.71 -0.44 8.62
N LYS A 60 -6.12 -0.23 9.88
CA LYS A 60 -5.20 0.13 10.97
C LYS A 60 -4.54 -1.13 11.49
N VAL A 61 -3.26 -1.32 11.16
CA VAL A 61 -2.49 -2.48 11.60
C VAL A 61 -1.56 -2.09 12.74
N ALA A 62 -1.63 -2.83 13.83
CA ALA A 62 -0.77 -2.63 14.99
C ALA A 62 0.33 -3.68 15.02
N PHE A 63 1.57 -3.21 14.91
CA PHE A 63 2.78 -4.00 15.04
C PHE A 63 3.43 -3.79 16.41
N ARG A 64 4.13 -4.82 16.88
CA ARG A 64 5.03 -4.70 18.03
C ARG A 64 6.41 -4.33 17.50
N ASP A 65 6.99 -3.23 17.98
CA ASP A 65 8.31 -2.78 17.54
C ASP A 65 9.37 -3.82 18.00
N PRO A 66 10.23 -4.32 17.09
CA PRO A 66 11.23 -5.34 17.45
C PRO A 66 12.40 -4.77 18.26
N TYR A 67 12.65 -3.45 18.19
CA TYR A 67 13.81 -2.83 18.83
C TYR A 67 13.48 -2.16 20.16
N ARG A 68 12.23 -1.76 20.38
CA ARG A 68 11.79 -1.02 21.57
C ARG A 68 10.48 -1.60 22.08
N PHE A 69 10.21 -1.48 23.38
CA PHE A 69 8.90 -1.86 23.94
C PHE A 69 7.83 -0.80 23.59
N LYS A 70 7.41 -0.78 22.33
CA LYS A 70 6.40 0.14 21.79
C LYS A 70 5.50 -0.58 20.77
N LYS A 71 4.23 -0.19 20.72
CA LYS A 71 3.32 -0.59 19.63
C LYS A 71 3.36 0.48 18.54
N ARG A 72 3.63 0.08 17.30
CA ARG A 72 3.60 0.94 16.11
C ARG A 72 2.29 0.68 15.38
N THR A 73 1.58 1.73 14.99
CA THR A 73 0.35 1.60 14.22
C THR A 73 0.59 2.17 12.84
N GLU A 74 0.24 1.39 11.83
CA GLU A 74 0.39 1.73 10.42
C GLU A 74 -0.97 1.69 9.73
N LEU A 75 -1.09 2.45 8.65
CA LEU A 75 -2.30 2.56 7.85
C LEU A 75 -2.04 1.89 6.52
N PHE A 76 -2.56 0.68 6.37
CA PHE A 76 -2.51 -0.06 5.13
C PHE A 76 -3.77 0.20 4.32
N ILE A 77 -3.70 -0.07 3.03
CA ILE A 77 -4.92 -0.23 2.23
C ILE A 77 -5.43 -1.62 2.54
N ALA A 78 -6.73 -1.73 2.81
CA ALA A 78 -7.34 -3.01 3.03
C ALA A 78 -7.48 -3.75 1.68
N ALA A 79 -6.87 -4.92 1.57
CA ALA A 79 -7.19 -5.87 0.52
C ALA A 79 -8.57 -6.49 0.79
N GLU A 80 -9.25 -6.91 -0.27
CA GLU A 80 -10.50 -7.64 -0.16
C GLU A 80 -10.30 -8.91 0.68
N GLY A 81 -11.23 -9.20 1.59
CA GLY A 81 -11.14 -10.34 2.50
C GLY A 81 -10.37 -10.08 3.80
N ILE A 82 -9.80 -8.89 4.01
CA ILE A 82 -9.25 -8.51 5.32
C ILE A 82 -10.38 -8.25 6.33
N HIS A 83 -10.23 -8.76 7.54
CA HIS A 83 -11.16 -8.50 8.65
C HIS A 83 -10.44 -8.02 9.92
N THR A 84 -11.19 -7.40 10.83
CA THR A 84 -10.69 -6.99 12.14
C THR A 84 -10.25 -8.21 12.96
N GLY A 85 -9.16 -8.07 13.71
CA GLY A 85 -8.55 -9.14 14.49
C GLY A 85 -7.66 -10.10 13.69
N GLN A 86 -7.63 -9.99 12.35
CA GLN A 86 -6.76 -10.81 11.52
C GLN A 86 -5.28 -10.51 11.79
N PHE A 87 -4.46 -11.56 11.74
CA PHE A 87 -3.01 -11.43 11.76
C PHE A 87 -2.48 -11.20 10.34
N ILE A 88 -1.73 -10.11 10.16
CA ILE A 88 -1.01 -9.80 8.94
C ILE A 88 0.47 -10.08 9.19
N TYR A 89 1.10 -10.77 8.25
CA TYR A 89 2.53 -11.06 8.27
C TYR A 89 3.24 -10.24 7.19
N CYS A 90 4.30 -9.54 7.60
CA CYS A 90 5.12 -8.75 6.68
C CYS A 90 6.56 -9.29 6.70
N GLY A 91 7.09 -9.69 5.55
CA GLY A 91 8.49 -10.07 5.39
C GLY A 91 8.73 -11.25 4.45
N LYS A 92 10.01 -11.53 4.16
CA LYS A 92 10.41 -12.54 3.16
C LYS A 92 9.98 -13.97 3.51
N LYS A 93 9.87 -14.29 4.80
CA LYS A 93 9.48 -15.64 5.27
C LYS A 93 7.99 -15.76 5.61
N ALA A 94 7.18 -14.75 5.28
CA ALA A 94 5.74 -14.83 5.48
C ALA A 94 5.12 -15.87 4.54
N GLN A 95 3.98 -16.44 4.95
CA GLN A 95 3.19 -17.31 4.08
C GLN A 95 2.38 -16.47 3.10
N LEU A 96 2.13 -17.01 1.90
CA LEU A 96 1.30 -16.35 0.90
C LEU A 96 -0.17 -16.50 1.27
N ASN A 97 -0.71 -15.50 1.97
CA ASN A 97 -2.12 -15.37 2.31
C ASN A 97 -2.60 -13.95 2.03
N ILE A 98 -3.91 -13.79 1.89
CA ILE A 98 -4.56 -12.49 1.67
C ILE A 98 -4.21 -11.53 2.82
N GLY A 99 -3.73 -10.34 2.46
CA GLY A 99 -3.36 -9.27 3.38
C GLY A 99 -1.91 -9.31 3.88
N ASN A 100 -1.15 -10.38 3.57
CA ASN A 100 0.28 -10.42 3.89
C ASN A 100 1.12 -9.57 2.93
N VAL A 101 2.23 -9.04 3.44
CA VAL A 101 3.16 -8.21 2.67
C VAL A 101 4.43 -9.01 2.42
N LEU A 102 4.68 -9.32 1.16
CA LEU A 102 5.76 -10.20 0.70
C LEU A 102 6.58 -9.48 -0.38
N PRO A 103 7.90 -9.76 -0.45
CA PRO A 103 8.69 -9.31 -1.58
C PRO A 103 8.24 -10.02 -2.85
N VAL A 104 8.19 -9.28 -3.95
CA VAL A 104 7.67 -9.78 -5.24
C VAL A 104 8.44 -11.00 -5.75
N GLY A 105 9.76 -11.05 -5.54
CA GLY A 105 10.60 -12.15 -6.02
C GLY A 105 10.38 -13.51 -5.33
N THR A 106 9.59 -13.58 -4.25
CA THR A 106 9.25 -14.87 -3.60
C THR A 106 7.87 -15.38 -3.96
N MET A 107 7.07 -14.62 -4.70
CA MET A 107 5.71 -14.99 -5.05
C MET A 107 5.69 -15.78 -6.37
N PRO A 108 4.84 -16.82 -6.50
CA PRO A 108 4.63 -17.48 -7.77
C PRO A 108 3.96 -16.53 -8.77
N GLU A 109 4.19 -16.79 -10.05
CA GLU A 109 3.59 -16.06 -11.16
C GLU A 109 2.05 -16.19 -11.16
N GLY A 110 1.37 -15.17 -11.68
CA GLY A 110 -0.10 -15.12 -11.68
C GLY A 110 -0.73 -14.77 -10.32
N THR A 111 0.07 -14.43 -9.30
CA THR A 111 -0.46 -13.92 -8.03
C THR A 111 -1.01 -12.51 -8.17
N ILE A 112 -2.19 -12.27 -7.59
CA ILE A 112 -2.83 -10.96 -7.56
C ILE A 112 -2.30 -10.20 -6.36
N ILE A 113 -1.66 -9.06 -6.61
CA ILE A 113 -1.06 -8.21 -5.57
C ILE A 113 -1.54 -6.76 -5.68
N CYS A 114 -1.52 -6.07 -4.54
CA CYS A 114 -1.85 -4.65 -4.44
C CYS A 114 -0.76 -3.90 -3.66
N CYS A 115 -0.78 -2.56 -3.69
CA CYS A 115 0.17 -1.69 -2.98
C CYS A 115 1.65 -1.93 -3.33
N LEU A 116 1.96 -2.06 -4.62
CA LEU A 116 3.31 -2.31 -5.11
C LEU A 116 4.27 -1.13 -4.89
N GLU A 117 5.52 -1.45 -4.58
CA GLU A 117 6.61 -0.48 -4.53
C GLU A 117 7.26 -0.34 -5.91
N GLU A 118 7.45 0.89 -6.38
CA GLU A 118 8.21 1.13 -7.62
C GLU A 118 9.71 0.88 -7.39
N LYS A 119 10.22 1.38 -6.26
CA LYS A 119 11.56 1.14 -5.76
C LYS A 119 11.48 0.53 -4.36
N PRO A 120 12.40 -0.36 -3.99
CA PRO A 120 12.38 -0.99 -2.67
C PRO A 120 12.46 0.07 -1.57
N GLY A 121 11.45 0.10 -0.69
CA GLY A 121 11.35 1.05 0.43
C GLY A 121 10.46 2.27 0.17
N ASP A 122 9.82 2.37 -1.00
CA ASP A 122 8.88 3.44 -1.31
C ASP A 122 7.50 3.33 -0.62
N ARG A 123 7.29 2.27 0.17
CA ARG A 123 6.13 2.00 1.03
C ARG A 123 4.81 1.88 0.27
N GLY A 124 4.86 1.32 -0.92
CA GLY A 124 3.74 1.11 -1.82
C GLY A 124 3.32 2.42 -2.48
N LYS A 125 3.62 2.62 -3.77
CA LYS A 125 3.22 3.79 -4.57
C LYS A 125 2.28 3.41 -5.72
N LEU A 126 2.35 2.18 -6.19
CA LEU A 126 1.57 1.66 -7.30
C LEU A 126 0.37 0.87 -6.76
N ALA A 127 -0.68 0.71 -7.57
CA ALA A 127 -1.82 -0.15 -7.26
C ALA A 127 -2.58 0.22 -5.95
N HIS A 128 -2.99 1.49 -5.81
CA HIS A 128 -3.62 2.08 -4.61
C HIS A 128 -5.15 2.16 -4.62
N GLN A 129 -5.79 1.87 -5.75
CA GLN A 129 -7.22 2.15 -5.97
C GLN A 129 -8.08 0.90 -5.97
N GLU A 130 -9.31 1.10 -5.53
CA GLU A 130 -10.24 0.13 -4.93
C GLU A 130 -10.68 -1.01 -5.85
N VAL A 131 -10.66 -0.84 -7.18
CA VAL A 131 -11.43 -1.76 -8.03
C VAL A 131 -10.59 -2.69 -8.90
N GLN A 132 -9.39 -2.32 -9.36
CA GLN A 132 -8.82 -3.06 -10.50
C GLN A 132 -7.30 -3.00 -10.68
N SER A 133 -6.52 -2.67 -9.66
CA SER A 133 -5.07 -2.88 -9.79
C SER A 133 -4.71 -4.34 -9.50
N GLN A 134 -5.21 -5.25 -10.33
CA GLN A 134 -4.64 -6.59 -10.45
C GLN A 134 -3.31 -6.43 -11.18
N ALA A 135 -2.23 -6.28 -10.43
CA ALA A 135 -0.92 -6.49 -11.00
C ALA A 135 -0.70 -8.00 -11.09
N ALA A 136 -1.02 -8.59 -12.25
CA ALA A 136 -0.60 -9.94 -12.55
C ALA A 136 0.89 -9.91 -12.91
N LEU A 137 1.70 -10.62 -12.13
CA LEU A 137 3.12 -10.75 -12.39
C LEU A 137 3.36 -11.79 -13.48
N TRP A 138 4.02 -11.38 -14.55
CA TRP A 138 4.62 -12.26 -15.55
C TRP A 138 6.14 -12.20 -15.36
N LEU A 139 6.77 -13.34 -15.06
CA LEU A 139 8.22 -13.41 -14.97
C LEU A 139 8.76 -13.74 -16.36
N GLN A 140 9.40 -12.77 -17.00
CA GLN A 140 10.25 -13.04 -18.16
C GLN A 140 11.69 -12.75 -17.72
N GLU A 141 12.54 -13.77 -17.83
CA GLU A 141 13.92 -13.84 -17.32
C GLU A 141 14.53 -12.49 -16.96
N SER A 142 14.74 -12.28 -15.65
CA SER A 142 15.44 -11.15 -15.01
C SER A 142 14.80 -9.76 -15.04
N HIS A 143 13.66 -9.54 -15.71
CA HIS A 143 12.91 -8.28 -15.64
C HIS A 143 11.46 -8.48 -15.17
N LEU A 144 11.10 -7.82 -14.07
CA LEU A 144 9.76 -7.83 -13.49
C LEU A 144 8.82 -6.96 -14.34
N LEU A 145 7.92 -7.60 -15.10
CA LEU A 145 6.85 -6.93 -15.82
C LEU A 145 5.55 -7.00 -15.00
N CYS A 146 5.21 -5.88 -14.38
CA CYS A 146 3.91 -5.68 -13.75
C CYS A 146 2.94 -5.14 -14.81
N GLN A 147 2.05 -5.99 -15.34
CA GLN A 147 0.94 -5.49 -16.15
C GLN A 147 -0.03 -4.73 -15.25
N GLN A 148 -0.08 -3.41 -15.39
CA GLN A 148 -1.17 -2.62 -14.82
C GLN A 148 -2.36 -2.72 -15.77
N SER A 149 -3.44 -3.34 -15.33
CA SER A 149 -4.70 -3.34 -16.07
C SER A 149 -5.34 -1.95 -16.02
N CYS A 150 -4.86 -1.04 -16.87
CA CYS A 150 -5.58 0.17 -17.24
C CYS A 150 -6.64 -0.20 -18.28
N ARG A 151 -7.75 -0.85 -17.86
CA ARG A 151 -8.98 -0.87 -18.68
C ARG A 151 -9.86 0.28 -18.20
N TRP A 152 -10.15 1.18 -19.14
CA TRP A 152 -11.10 2.28 -18.99
C TRP A 152 -12.54 1.77 -19.01
#